data_AF-A0A6J7MSF6-F1
#
_entry.id   AF-A0A6J7MSF6-F1
#
_cell.length_a   1.000
_cell.length_b   1.000
_cell.length_c   1.000
_cell.angle_alpha   90.00
_cell.angle_beta   90.00
_cell.angle_gamma   90.00
#
_symmetry.space_group_name_H-M   'P 1'
#
loop_
_entity.id
_entity.type
_entity.pdbx_description
1 polymer ?
#
loop_
_entity_poly.entity_id
_entity_poly.type
_entity_poly.pdbx_seq_one_letter_code
_entity_poly.pdbx_strand_id
1 'polypeptide(L)'
;MRIRKGDKVRVIAGKDLGKEGEVIRVIIATDKVIVDGGINMAKRHQRATSATTQGGIIDKEMPIHVSNVAIVCSKCGPTRIGMKFEGEKKRRTCRKCGGDL
;
A
#
# COMPACT_ATOMS: atom_id res chain seq x y z
N MET A 1 7.49 8.33 6.68
CA MET A 1 6.53 7.29 6.25
C MET A 1 6.78 5.96 6.98
N ARG A 2 5.75 5.29 7.53
CA ARG A 2 5.91 4.04 8.33
C ARG A 2 5.61 2.74 7.57
N ILE A 3 4.93 2.85 6.44
CA ILE A 3 4.58 1.74 5.54
C ILE A 3 5.77 1.48 4.60
N ARG A 4 6.03 0.20 4.32
CA ARG A 4 7.11 -0.29 3.47
C ARG A 4 6.54 -1.11 2.31
N LYS A 5 7.37 -1.34 1.28
CA LYS A 5 7.05 -2.27 0.20
C LYS A 5 6.88 -3.68 0.79
N GLY A 6 5.86 -4.40 0.33
CA GLY A 6 5.51 -5.74 0.82
C GLY A 6 4.59 -5.77 2.04
N ASP A 7 4.26 -4.61 2.63
CA ASP A 7 3.28 -4.57 3.72
C ASP A 7 1.88 -4.87 3.15
N LYS A 8 1.10 -5.69 3.86
CA LYS A 8 -0.34 -5.83 3.63
C LYS A 8 -1.08 -4.64 4.24
N VAL A 9 -1.89 -3.98 3.44
CA VAL A 9 -2.64 -2.79 3.85
C VAL A 9 -4.11 -2.90 3.49
N ARG A 10 -4.94 -2.21 4.26
CA ARG A 10 -6.36 -2.04 4.03
C ARG A 10 -6.68 -0.58 3.80
N VAL A 11 -7.52 -0.27 2.82
CA VAL A 11 -8.01 1.08 2.58
C VAL A 11 -9.06 1.42 3.64
N ILE A 12 -8.86 2.53 4.35
CA ILE A 12 -9.73 3.00 5.44
C ILE A 12 -10.59 4.21 5.05
N ALA A 13 -10.32 4.83 3.90
CA ALA A 13 -11.09 5.97 3.40
C ALA A 13 -11.01 6.06 1.87
N GLY A 14 -12.06 6.61 1.25
CA GLY A 14 -12.15 6.84 -0.19
C GLY A 14 -12.99 5.80 -0.94
N LYS A 15 -12.90 5.83 -2.27
CA LYS A 15 -13.72 4.99 -3.18
C LYS A 15 -13.56 3.50 -2.94
N ASP A 16 -12.34 3.09 -2.57
CA ASP A 16 -11.96 1.68 -2.39
C ASP A 16 -12.00 1.24 -0.92
N LEU A 17 -12.83 1.90 -0.10
CA LEU A 17 -12.98 1.62 1.33
C LEU A 17 -13.16 0.11 1.60
N GLY A 18 -12.34 -0.42 2.50
CA GLY A 18 -12.43 -1.80 2.97
C GLY A 18 -11.65 -2.81 2.14
N LYS A 19 -11.18 -2.46 0.94
CA LYS A 19 -10.32 -3.34 0.13
C LYS A 19 -8.94 -3.52 0.76
N GLU A 20 -8.37 -4.71 0.60
CA GLU A 20 -7.05 -5.09 1.09
C GLU A 20 -6.12 -5.40 -0.08
N GLY A 21 -4.83 -5.15 0.10
CA GLY A 21 -3.82 -5.38 -0.93
C GLY A 21 -2.40 -5.25 -0.40
N GLU A 22 -1.42 -5.58 -1.22
CA GLU A 22 0.00 -5.50 -0.88
C GLU A 22 0.64 -4.24 -1.46
N VAL A 23 1.51 -3.59 -0.71
CA VAL A 23 2.20 -2.37 -1.19
C VAL A 23 3.28 -2.74 -2.20
N ILE A 24 3.04 -2.45 -3.47
CA ILE A 24 4.00 -2.66 -4.58
C ILE A 24 5.10 -1.62 -4.53
N ARG A 25 4.72 -0.36 -4.26
CA ARG A 25 5.66 0.76 -4.29
C ARG A 25 5.30 1.83 -3.28
N VAL A 26 6.34 2.39 -2.66
CA VAL A 26 6.25 3.52 -1.75
C VAL A 26 6.88 4.75 -2.40
N ILE A 27 6.15 5.87 -2.42
CA ILE A 27 6.58 7.15 -2.98
C ILE A 27 6.71 8.14 -1.82
N ILE A 28 7.90 8.18 -1.22
CA ILE A 28 8.18 8.93 0.01
C ILE A 28 8.00 10.43 -0.20
N ALA A 29 8.44 10.97 -1.34
CA ALA A 29 8.40 12.40 -1.61
C ALA A 29 6.99 13.02 -1.59
N THR A 30 5.95 12.21 -1.82
CA THR A 30 4.56 12.68 -1.86
C THR A 30 3.66 11.97 -0.85
N ASP A 31 4.23 11.17 0.06
CA ASP A 31 3.49 10.34 1.02
C ASP A 31 2.38 9.46 0.38
N LYS A 32 2.69 8.87 -0.78
CA LYS A 32 1.77 7.96 -1.49
C LYS A 32 2.30 6.55 -1.59
N VAL A 33 1.39 5.58 -1.66
CA VAL A 33 1.68 4.17 -1.92
C VAL A 33 0.90 3.68 -3.12
N ILE A 34 1.48 2.76 -3.88
CA ILE A 34 0.77 1.96 -4.88
C ILE A 34 0.50 0.61 -4.25
N VAL A 35 -0.77 0.21 -4.23
CA VAL A 35 -1.23 -1.02 -3.60
C VAL A 35 -1.82 -1.93 -4.68
N ASP A 36 -1.39 -3.18 -4.69
CA ASP A 36 -1.93 -4.24 -5.53
C ASP A 36 -3.38 -4.57 -5.14
N GLY A 37 -4.10 -5.29 -6.00
CA GLY A 37 -5.47 -5.72 -5.75
C GLY A 37 -6.52 -4.78 -6.36
N GLY A 38 -6.13 -4.02 -7.39
CA GLY A 38 -7.07 -3.16 -8.11
C GLY A 38 -7.57 -1.98 -7.27
N ILE A 39 -6.71 -1.46 -6.39
CA ILE A 39 -6.98 -0.27 -5.58
C ILE A 39 -6.58 0.97 -6.38
N ASN A 40 -7.48 1.95 -6.45
CA ASN A 40 -7.27 3.22 -7.15
C ASN A 40 -6.87 3.05 -8.62
N MET A 41 -7.66 2.27 -9.37
CA MET A 41 -7.43 2.03 -10.80
C MET A 41 -7.77 3.26 -11.64
N ALA A 42 -6.90 3.58 -12.60
CA ALA A 42 -7.14 4.57 -13.62
C ALA A 42 -6.93 3.98 -15.02
N LYS A 43 -7.82 4.36 -15.94
CA LYS A 43 -7.70 4.07 -17.37
C LYS A 43 -6.66 4.99 -17.97
N ARG A 44 -5.59 4.43 -18.52
CA ARG A 44 -4.54 5.17 -19.21
C ARG A 44 -4.54 4.80 -20.69
N HIS A 45 -4.72 5.81 -21.53
CA HIS A 45 -4.51 5.68 -22.96
C HIS A 45 -3.01 5.56 -23.23
N GLN A 46 -2.58 4.40 -23.70
CA GLN A 46 -1.19 4.14 -24.03
C GLN A 46 -1.05 3.98 -25.53
N ARG A 47 -0.17 4.81 -26.12
CA ARG A 47 0.28 4.62 -27.50
C ARG A 47 1.15 3.37 -27.57
N ALA A 48 1.07 2.64 -28.69
CA ALA A 48 1.94 1.50 -28.93
C ALA A 48 3.41 1.97 -28.98
N THR A 49 4.25 1.41 -28.12
CA THR A 49 5.68 1.80 -28.00
C THR A 49 6.61 0.82 -28.72
N SER A 50 6.16 -0.40 -28.98
CA SER A 50 6.89 -1.41 -29.75
C SER A 50 5.94 -2.17 -30.66
N ALA A 51 6.47 -2.81 -31.72
CA ALA A 51 5.69 -3.62 -32.65
C ALA A 51 4.90 -4.75 -31.95
N THR A 52 5.34 -5.18 -30.77
CA THR A 52 4.72 -6.26 -29.96
C THR A 52 3.72 -5.76 -28.93
N THR A 53 3.71 -4.46 -28.59
CA THR A 53 2.79 -3.94 -27.57
C THR A 53 1.57 -3.33 -28.25
N GLN A 54 0.40 -3.98 -28.14
CA GLN A 54 -0.85 -3.41 -28.64
C GLN A 54 -1.16 -2.11 -27.89
N GLY A 55 -1.40 -1.04 -28.66
CA GLY A 55 -1.91 0.22 -28.12
C GLY A 55 -3.34 0.06 -27.65
N GLY A 56 -3.73 0.82 -26.62
CA GLY A 56 -5.08 0.69 -26.07
C GLY A 56 -5.27 1.39 -24.74
N ILE A 57 -6.45 1.16 -24.16
CA ILE A 57 -6.76 1.60 -22.80
C ILE A 57 -6.27 0.50 -21.86
N ILE A 58 -5.21 0.80 -21.10
CA ILE A 58 -4.75 -0.07 -20.04
C ILE A 58 -5.31 0.40 -18.71
N ASP A 59 -5.67 -0.55 -17.85
CA ASP A 59 -5.97 -0.23 -16.46
C ASP A 59 -4.66 -0.24 -15.66
N LYS A 60 -4.41 0.83 -14.91
CA LYS A 60 -3.19 1.00 -14.13
C LYS A 60 -3.53 1.42 -12.71
N GLU A 61 -2.87 0.79 -11.75
CA GLU A 61 -2.96 1.14 -10.34
C GLU A 61 -2.26 2.47 -10.08
N MET A 62 -2.99 3.39 -9.46
CA MET A 62 -2.51 4.74 -9.18
C MET A 62 -2.19 4.92 -7.69
N PRO A 63 -1.23 5.80 -7.35
CA PRO A 63 -0.85 6.00 -5.96
C PRO A 63 -2.00 6.58 -5.12
N ILE A 64 -2.22 5.98 -3.95
CA ILE A 64 -3.14 6.47 -2.90
C ILE A 64 -2.33 7.10 -1.75
N HIS A 65 -2.88 8.11 -1.09
CA HIS A 65 -2.22 8.76 0.04
C HIS A 65 -2.13 7.84 1.27
N VAL A 66 -1.01 7.90 1.99
CA VAL A 66 -0.73 7.02 3.15
C VAL A 66 -1.75 7.15 4.28
N SER A 67 -2.42 8.29 4.41
CA SER A 67 -3.48 8.49 5.41
C SER A 67 -4.70 7.60 5.18
N ASN A 68 -4.93 7.15 3.95
CA ASN A 68 -6.11 6.38 3.57
C ASN A 68 -5.87 4.87 3.63
N VAL A 69 -4.69 4.45 4.09
CA VAL A 69 -4.32 3.05 4.24
C VAL A 69 -3.87 2.74 5.67
N ALA A 70 -4.28 1.60 6.18
CA ALA A 70 -3.86 1.05 7.46
C ALA A 70 -3.12 -0.27 7.24
N ILE A 71 -2.06 -0.52 8.02
CA ILE A 71 -1.35 -1.80 7.98
C ILE A 71 -2.23 -2.90 8.57
N VAL A 72 -2.25 -4.06 7.92
CA VAL A 72 -2.99 -5.24 8.38
C VAL A 72 -2.03 -6.13 9.14
N CYS A 73 -2.30 -6.34 10.43
CA CYS A 73 -1.62 -7.32 11.25
C CYS A 73 -2.31 -8.68 11.05
N SER A 74 -1.53 -9.74 10.83
CA SER A 74 -2.05 -11.11 10.62
C SER A 74 -2.95 -11.62 11.75
N LYS A 75 -2.81 -11.10 12.97
CA LYS A 75 -3.60 -11.52 14.14
C LYS A 75 -4.82 -10.63 14.44
N CYS A 76 -4.75 -9.34 14.10
CA CYS A 76 -5.70 -8.33 14.62
C CYS A 76 -6.38 -7.48 13.55
N GLY A 77 -6.09 -7.74 12.28
CA GLY A 77 -6.59 -6.97 11.15
C GLY A 77 -5.96 -5.56 11.08
N PRO A 78 -6.71 -4.54 10.62
CA PRO A 78 -6.16 -3.18 10.44
C PRO A 78 -5.78 -2.55 11.78
N THR A 79 -4.52 -2.11 11.91
CA THR A 79 -3.96 -1.58 13.16
C THR A 79 -3.06 -0.36 12.93
N ARG A 80 -2.70 0.32 14.01
CA ARG A 80 -1.70 1.40 14.00
C ARG A 80 -0.31 0.84 14.31
N ILE A 81 0.69 1.38 13.62
CA ILE A 81 2.10 1.02 13.79
C ILE A 81 2.68 1.68 15.04
N GLY A 82 3.10 0.87 15.99
CA GLY A 82 4.00 1.19 17.10
C GLY A 82 5.47 0.99 16.72
N MET A 83 6.37 1.52 17.54
CA MET A 83 7.81 1.28 17.41
C MET A 83 8.35 0.89 18.78
N LYS A 84 9.14 -0.18 18.82
CA LYS A 84 9.82 -0.65 20.03
C LYS A 84 11.30 -0.84 19.71
N PHE A 85 12.16 -0.53 20.66
CA PHE A 85 13.57 -0.85 20.59
C PHE A 85 13.80 -2.23 21.22
N GLU A 86 14.44 -3.12 20.48
CA GLU A 86 15.01 -4.36 21.00
C GLU A 86 16.52 -4.24 20.88
N GLY A 87 17.16 -3.87 21.99
CA GLY A 87 18.56 -3.44 21.99
C GLY A 87 18.74 -2.21 21.10
N GLU A 88 19.66 -2.29 20.14
CA GLU A 88 19.95 -1.22 19.19
C GLU A 88 18.99 -1.20 17.99
N LYS A 89 18.20 -2.26 17.78
CA LYS A 89 17.33 -2.38 16.60
C LYS A 89 15.93 -1.88 16.89
N LYS A 90 15.44 -0.98 16.03
CA LYS A 90 14.08 -0.44 16.09
C LYS A 90 13.14 -1.31 15.26
N ARG A 91 12.22 -2.02 15.92
CA ARG A 91 11.16 -2.82 15.26
C ARG A 91 9.82 -2.12 15.21
N ARG A 92 9.02 -2.48 14.21
CA ARG A 92 7.63 -2.06 14.07
C ARG A 92 6.76 -3.07 14.81
N THR A 93 5.88 -2.57 15.67
CA THR A 93 5.00 -3.40 16.48
C THR A 93 3.54 -3.04 16.23
N CYS A 94 2.66 -4.03 16.34
CA CYS A 94 1.23 -3.83 16.31
C CYS A 94 0.77 -3.20 17.63
N ARG A 95 0.11 -2.04 17.59
CA ARG A 95 -0.41 -1.42 18.83
C ARG A 95 -1.55 -2.19 19.50
N LYS A 96 -2.22 -3.11 18.80
CA LYS A 96 -3.31 -3.90 19.39
C LYS A 96 -2.81 -5.12 20.17
N CYS A 97 -1.84 -5.86 19.66
CA CYS A 97 -1.38 -7.12 20.26
C CYS A 97 0.11 -7.14 20.64
N GLY A 98 0.86 -6.08 20.35
CA GLY A 98 2.30 -6.03 20.60
C GLY A 98 3.16 -6.90 19.67
N GLY A 99 2.56 -7.70 18.79
CA GLY A 99 3.28 -8.55 17.84
C GLY A 99 4.00 -7.77 16.73
N ASP A 100 4.93 -8.43 16.05
CA ASP A 100 5.69 -7.84 14.95
C ASP A 100 4.84 -7.60 13.69
N LEU A 101 5.22 -6.57 12.91
CA LEU A 101 4.57 -6.10 11.68
C LEU A 101 5.50 -6.12 10.44
#